data_AF-A0A2R6C7G6-F1
#
_entry.id   AF-A0A2R6C7G6-F1
#
_cell.length_a   1.000
_cell.length_b   1.000
_cell.length_c   1.000
_cell.angle_alpha   90.00
_cell.angle_beta   90.00
_cell.angle_gamma   90.00
#
_symmetry.space_group_name_H-M   'P 1'
#
loop_
_entity.id
_entity.type
_entity.pdbx_description
1 polymer ?
#
loop_
_entity_poly.entity_id
_entity_poly.type
_entity_poly.pdbx_seq_one_letter_code
_entity_poly.pdbx_strand_id
1 'polypeptide(L)'
;MSLKTQLEVACKLYNTLLHGEQEEYERNKHGMNKTELRQLALDLRKRSPEFQALHSQVAQQVADRFYQARQRFLEGLANRSREKKPHRYLSLVYPQSGWRLSDIREVGLG
;
A
#
# COMPACT_ATOMS: atom_id res chain seq x y z
N MET A 1 13.22 -1.16 11.09
CA MET A 1 12.26 -2.26 10.80
C MET A 1 12.85 -3.21 9.78
N SER A 2 12.64 -4.52 9.91
CA SER A 2 13.04 -5.47 8.87
C SER A 2 12.16 -5.30 7.62
N LEU A 3 12.71 -5.60 6.43
CA LEU A 3 11.96 -5.56 5.17
C LEU A 3 10.71 -6.44 5.26
N LYS A 4 10.83 -7.64 5.85
CA LYS A 4 9.72 -8.58 6.05
C LYS A 4 8.55 -7.94 6.81
N THR A 5 8.84 -7.19 7.87
CA THR A 5 7.82 -6.50 8.67
C THR A 5 7.10 -5.42 7.85
N GLN A 6 7.82 -4.64 7.04
CA GLN A 6 7.18 -3.65 6.15
C GLN A 6 6.28 -4.32 5.12
N LEU A 7 6.70 -5.47 4.57
CA LEU A 7 5.88 -6.22 3.62
C LEU A 7 4.58 -6.72 4.26
N GLU A 8 4.68 -7.25 5.47
CA GLU A 8 3.53 -7.74 6.25
C GLU A 8 2.53 -6.62 6.54
N VAL A 9 3.01 -5.46 7.00
CA VAL A 9 2.15 -4.31 7.31
C VAL A 9 1.49 -3.75 6.05
N ALA A 10 2.20 -3.67 4.93
CA ALA A 10 1.63 -3.25 3.65
C ALA A 10 0.59 -4.23 3.10
N CYS A 11 0.79 -5.54 3.32
CA CYS A 11 -0.20 -6.56 3.00
C CYS A 11 -1.47 -6.38 3.83
N LYS A 12 -1.33 -6.15 5.14
CA LYS A 12 -2.46 -5.86 6.02
C LYS A 12 -3.22 -4.62 5.57
N LEU A 13 -2.50 -3.53 5.25
CA LEU A 13 -3.11 -2.29 4.74
C LEU A 13 -3.93 -2.54 3.47
N TYR A 14 -3.41 -3.30 2.52
CA TYR A 14 -4.16 -3.65 1.30
C TYR A 14 -5.44 -4.43 1.61
N ASN A 15 -5.37 -5.44 2.48
CA ASN A 15 -6.55 -6.22 2.85
C ASN A 15 -7.57 -5.35 3.59
N THR A 16 -7.13 -4.43 4.45
CA THR A 16 -8.02 -3.46 5.10
C THR A 16 -8.71 -2.56 4.08
N LEU A 17 -8.02 -2.09 3.04
CA LEU A 17 -8.64 -1.32 1.95
C LEU A 17 -9.66 -2.16 1.16
N LEU A 18 -9.35 -3.44 0.89
CA LEU A 18 -10.26 -4.36 0.22
C LEU A 18 -11.56 -4.55 1.01
N HIS A 19 -11.46 -4.78 2.32
CA HIS A 19 -12.65 -4.92 3.17
C HIS A 19 -13.42 -3.61 3.31
N GLY A 20 -12.72 -2.47 3.49
CA GLY A 20 -13.35 -1.17 3.61
C GLY A 20 -14.12 -0.76 2.36
N GLU A 21 -13.56 -1.01 1.17
CA GLU A 21 -14.27 -0.77 -0.09
C GLU A 21 -15.50 -1.68 -0.23
N GLN A 22 -15.38 -2.95 0.17
CA GLN A 22 -16.50 -3.88 0.09
C GLN A 22 -17.65 -3.49 1.03
N GLU A 23 -17.35 -3.09 2.26
CA GLU A 23 -18.34 -2.60 3.24
C GLU A 23 -19.05 -1.34 2.75
N GLU A 24 -18.29 -0.39 2.19
CA GLU A 24 -18.82 0.85 1.62
C GLU A 24 -19.68 0.60 0.38
N TYR A 25 -19.29 -0.33 -0.47
CA TYR A 25 -20.10 -0.75 -1.59
C TYR A 25 -21.38 -1.47 -1.14
N GLU A 26 -21.30 -2.32 -0.12
CA GLU A 26 -22.47 -3.04 0.39
C GLU A 26 -23.50 -2.08 1.00
N ARG A 27 -23.05 -1.11 1.80
CA ARG A 27 -23.90 -0.12 2.50
C ARG A 27 -24.40 1.01 1.61
N ASN A 28 -23.49 1.64 0.87
CA ASN A 28 -23.74 2.91 0.17
C ASN A 28 -23.84 2.74 -1.35
N LYS A 29 -23.58 1.54 -1.89
CA LYS A 29 -23.43 1.28 -3.33
C LYS A 29 -22.39 2.20 -3.99
N HIS A 30 -21.47 2.73 -3.19
CA HIS A 30 -20.44 3.67 -3.60
C HIS A 30 -19.13 2.94 -3.85
N GLY A 31 -18.47 3.26 -4.96
CA GLY A 31 -17.16 2.74 -5.29
C GLY A 31 -16.11 3.83 -5.15
N MET A 32 -15.25 3.73 -4.14
CA MET A 32 -14.26 4.75 -3.83
C MET A 32 -13.36 5.11 -5.02
N ASN A 33 -13.10 6.40 -5.22
CA ASN A 33 -12.14 6.89 -6.18
C ASN A 33 -10.69 6.76 -5.65
N LYS A 34 -9.71 6.99 -6.53
CA LYS A 34 -8.28 6.88 -6.18
C LYS A 34 -7.87 7.79 -5.01
N THR A 35 -8.44 8.99 -4.94
CA THR A 35 -8.12 9.97 -3.90
C THR A 35 -8.72 9.56 -2.56
N GLU A 36 -9.96 9.06 -2.54
CA GLU A 36 -10.63 8.50 -1.36
C GLU A 36 -9.83 7.32 -0.79
N LEU A 37 -9.38 6.40 -1.64
CA LEU A 37 -8.54 5.26 -1.21
C LEU A 37 -7.20 5.72 -0.60
N ARG A 38 -6.58 6.75 -1.17
CA ARG A 38 -5.35 7.33 -0.62
C ARG A 38 -5.58 7.98 0.74
N GLN A 39 -6.67 8.75 0.89
CA GLN A 39 -7.01 9.37 2.17
C GLN A 39 -7.32 8.30 3.23
N LEU A 40 -8.10 7.28 2.87
CA LEU A 40 -8.38 6.14 3.74
C LEU A 40 -7.09 5.46 4.20
N ALA A 41 -6.13 5.21 3.30
CA ALA A 41 -4.84 4.64 3.66
C ALA A 41 -4.04 5.52 4.63
N LEU A 42 -4.06 6.85 4.45
CA LEU A 42 -3.40 7.79 5.35
C LEU A 42 -4.09 7.85 6.72
N ASP A 43 -5.42 7.79 6.77
CA ASP A 43 -6.19 7.82 8.00
C ASP A 43 -6.05 6.52 8.79
N LEU A 44 -6.07 5.36 8.12
CA LEU A 44 -5.71 4.08 8.72
C LEU A 44 -4.30 4.13 9.32
N ARG A 45 -3.35 4.76 8.61
CA ARG A 45 -1.99 4.98 9.11
C ARG A 45 -1.96 5.80 10.39
N LYS A 46 -2.76 6.85 10.48
CA LYS A 46 -2.82 7.71 11.69
C LYS A 46 -3.45 6.97 12.87
N ARG A 47 -4.51 6.19 12.62
CA ARG A 47 -5.32 5.51 13.65
C ARG A 47 -4.64 4.27 14.24
N SER A 48 -3.86 3.52 13.45
CA SER A 48 -3.27 2.27 13.89
C SER A 48 -1.75 2.38 14.07
N PRO A 49 -1.20 2.10 15.27
CA PRO A 49 0.24 2.03 15.51
C PRO A 49 0.96 1.05 14.59
N GLU A 50 0.27 -0.03 14.19
CA GLU A 50 0.81 -1.02 13.26
C GLU A 50 1.09 -0.41 11.89
N PHE A 51 0.17 0.41 11.38
CA PHE A 51 0.32 1.05 10.08
C PHE A 51 1.27 2.26 10.11
N GLN A 52 1.46 2.91 11.27
CA GLN A 52 2.46 3.99 11.45
C GLN A 52 3.88 3.56 11.09
N ALA A 53 4.14 2.25 11.14
CA ALA A 53 5.40 1.65 10.75
C ALA A 53 5.70 1.87 9.24
N LEU A 54 4.68 2.07 8.40
CA LEU A 54 4.85 2.39 6.98
C LEU A 54 5.11 3.89 6.76
N HIS A 55 5.99 4.20 5.81
CA HIS A 55 6.09 5.58 5.30
C HIS A 55 4.80 6.01 4.61
N SER A 56 4.48 7.30 4.71
CA SER A 56 3.29 7.90 4.07
C SER A 56 3.21 7.62 2.57
N GLN A 57 4.35 7.71 1.89
CA GLN A 57 4.48 7.41 0.47
C GLN A 57 4.14 5.95 0.15
N VAL A 58 4.61 5.01 0.98
CA VAL A 58 4.35 3.57 0.80
C VAL A 58 2.87 3.27 0.98
N ALA A 59 2.21 3.86 1.98
CA ALA A 59 0.77 3.70 2.19
C ALA A 59 -0.06 4.20 0.99
N GLN A 60 0.31 5.35 0.41
CA GLN A 60 -0.36 5.88 -0.79
C GLN A 60 -0.13 4.99 -2.03
N GLN A 61 1.08 4.44 -2.18
CA GLN A 61 1.40 3.54 -3.29
C GLN A 61 0.66 2.20 -3.18
N VAL A 62 0.45 1.69 -1.95
CA VAL A 62 -0.41 0.52 -1.70
C VAL A 62 -1.84 0.81 -2.16
N ALA A 63 -2.39 1.97 -1.83
CA ALA A 63 -3.71 2.39 -2.28
C ALA A 63 -3.80 2.52 -3.82
N ASP A 64 -2.77 3.07 -4.46
CA ASP A 64 -2.71 3.18 -5.93
C ASP A 64 -2.74 1.81 -6.62
N ARG A 65 -2.01 0.83 -6.08
CA ARG A 65 -2.01 -0.53 -6.61
C ARG A 65 -3.32 -1.24 -6.40
N PHE A 66 -3.97 -1.00 -5.25
CA PHE A 66 -5.31 -1.50 -5.01
C PHE A 66 -6.30 -0.95 -6.05
N TYR A 67 -6.27 0.36 -6.27
CA TYR A 67 -7.10 1.01 -7.29
C TYR A 67 -6.88 0.43 -8.69
N GLN A 68 -5.61 0.28 -9.12
CA GLN A 68 -5.28 -0.32 -10.41
C GLN A 68 -5.77 -1.78 -10.55
N ALA A 69 -5.63 -2.59 -9.49
CA ALA A 69 -6.13 -3.96 -9.49
C ALA A 69 -7.66 -4.00 -9.63
N ARG A 70 -8.37 -3.10 -8.95
CA ARG A 70 -9.82 -2.95 -9.11
C ARG A 70 -10.20 -2.48 -10.51
N GLN A 71 -9.54 -1.48 -11.09
CA GLN A 71 -9.83 -1.02 -12.44
C GLN A 71 -9.70 -2.14 -13.46
N ARG A 72 -8.62 -2.93 -13.40
CA ARG A 72 -8.44 -4.10 -14.28
C ARG A 72 -9.55 -5.15 -14.12
N PHE A 73 -10.07 -5.32 -12.91
CA PHE A 73 -11.22 -6.19 -12.67
C PHE A 73 -12.50 -5.62 -13.30
N LEU A 74 -12.76 -4.32 -13.15
CA LEU A 74 -13.91 -3.65 -13.76
C LEU A 74 -13.85 -3.65 -15.29
N GLU A 75 -12.64 -3.55 -15.86
CA GLU A 75 -12.37 -3.66 -17.30
C GLU A 75 -12.45 -5.12 -17.82
N GLY A 76 -12.66 -6.11 -16.95
CA GLY A 76 -12.69 -7.53 -17.32
C GLY A 76 -11.33 -8.13 -17.68
N LEU A 77 -10.24 -7.39 -17.48
CA LEU A 77 -8.86 -7.82 -17.78
C LEU A 77 -8.24 -8.70 -16.70
N ALA A 78 -8.82 -8.71 -15.49
CA ALA A 78 -8.33 -9.47 -14.36
C ALA A 78 -9.48 -10.04 -13.51
N ASN A 79 -9.17 -11.11 -12.77
CA ASN A 79 -10.08 -11.66 -11.77
C ASN A 79 -10.22 -10.71 -10.55
N ARG A 80 -11.34 -10.86 -9.81
CA ARG A 80 -11.61 -10.09 -8.59
C ARG A 80 -10.41 -10.14 -7.63
N SER A 81 -10.02 -8.97 -7.11
CA SER A 81 -9.02 -8.84 -6.06
C SER A 81 -9.40 -9.73 -4.87
N ARG A 82 -8.48 -10.61 -4.46
CA ARG A 82 -8.63 -11.48 -3.29
C ARG A 82 -7.70 -11.01 -2.17
N GLU A 83 -8.05 -11.39 -0.95
CA GLU A 83 -7.17 -11.25 0.21
C GLU A 83 -5.76 -11.73 -0.13
N LYS A 84 -4.80 -10.88 0.16
CA LYS A 84 -3.39 -11.15 -0.06
C LYS A 84 -2.84 -11.82 1.18
N LYS A 85 -2.08 -12.89 0.97
CA LYS A 85 -1.27 -13.51 2.03
C LYS A 85 0.08 -12.80 2.11
N PRO A 86 0.67 -12.61 3.29
CA PRO A 86 1.93 -11.89 3.46
C PRO A 86 3.07 -12.40 2.56
N HIS A 87 3.17 -13.72 2.36
CA HIS A 87 4.20 -14.34 1.51
C HIS A 87 3.97 -14.20 -0.01
N ARG A 88 2.83 -13.62 -0.45
CA ARG A 88 2.53 -13.36 -1.86
C ARG A 88 2.84 -11.93 -2.28
N TYR A 89 3.34 -11.09 -1.38
CA TYR A 89 3.76 -9.72 -1.65
C TYR A 89 5.24 -9.67 -2.04
N LEU A 90 5.57 -10.19 -3.23
CA LEU A 90 6.89 -9.99 -3.84
C LEU A 90 7.03 -8.64 -4.56
N SER A 91 5.98 -7.81 -4.56
CA SER A 91 5.92 -6.63 -5.40
C SER A 91 5.90 -5.31 -4.62
N LEU A 92 6.37 -5.26 -3.38
CA LEU A 92 6.21 -4.02 -2.62
C LEU A 92 6.97 -2.86 -3.26
N VAL A 93 6.27 -1.73 -3.27
CA VAL A 93 6.80 -0.47 -3.75
C VAL A 93 7.83 -0.02 -2.73
N TYR A 94 9.07 0.08 -3.19
CA TYR A 94 10.14 0.68 -2.41
C TYR A 94 9.80 2.15 -2.17
N PRO A 95 10.02 2.69 -0.95
CA PRO A 95 10.06 4.12 -0.78
C PRO A 95 11.09 4.65 -1.79
N GLN A 96 10.69 5.55 -2.69
CA GLN A 96 11.64 6.26 -3.52
C GLN A 96 12.36 7.29 -2.64
N SER A 97 13.19 6.84 -1.70
CA SER A 97 14.41 7.58 -1.44
C SER A 97 15.21 7.44 -2.72
N GLY A 98 15.33 8.52 -3.49
CA GLY A 98 16.30 8.55 -4.59
C GLY A 98 17.67 8.10 -4.08
N TRP A 99 18.50 7.61 -4.98
CA TRP A 99 19.92 7.44 -4.69
C TRP A 99 20.46 8.78 -4.19
N ARG A 100 20.88 8.85 -2.92
CA ARG A 100 21.73 9.94 -2.47
C ARG A 100 23.14 9.51 -2.84
N LEU A 101 23.81 10.28 -3.69
CA LEU A 101 25.25 10.16 -3.85
C LEU A 101 25.84 10.43 -2.46
N SER A 102 26.42 9.40 -1.83
CA SER A 102 27.31 9.63 -0.70
C SER A 102 28.48 10.46 -1.23
N ASP A 103 28.82 11.56 -0.57
CA ASP A 103 30.02 12.29 -0.93
C ASP A 103 31.21 11.31 -0.89
N ILE A 104 31.96 11.26 -2.00
CA ILE A 104 33.05 10.31 -2.25
C ILE A 104 34.13 10.40 -1.15
N ARG A 105 34.12 11.47 -0.36
CA ARG A 105 35.05 11.75 0.73
C ARG A 105 34.84 10.92 2.00
N GLU A 106 33.68 10.29 2.21
CA GLU A 106 33.44 9.44 3.39
C GLU A 106 33.70 7.95 3.13
N VAL A 107 33.86 7.53 1.87
CA VAL A 107 34.03 6.11 1.50
C VAL A 107 35.48 5.63 1.65
N GLY A 108 36.38 6.49 2.14
CA GLY A 108 37.81 6.24 2.27
C GLY A 108 38.37 6.39 3.69
N LEU A 109 37.53 6.41 4.72
CA LEU A 109 37.96 6.31 6.12
C LEU A 109 37.58 4.93 6.64
N GLY A 110 38.45 3.96 6.34
CA GLY A 110 38.44 2.63 6.91
C GLY A 110 38.83 2.60 8.38
#